data_AF-A0A382Z3K7-F1
#
_entry.id   AF-A0A382Z3K7-F1
#
_cell.length_a   1.000
_cell.length_b   1.000
_cell.length_c   1.000
_cell.angle_alpha   90.00
_cell.angle_beta   90.00
_cell.angle_gamma   90.00
#
_symmetry.space_group_name_H-M   'P 1'
#
loop_
_entity.id
_entity.type
_entity.pdbx_description
1 polymer ?
#
loop_
_entity_poly.entity_id
_entity_poly.type
_entity_poly.pdbx_seq_one_letter_code
_entity_poly.pdbx_strand_id
1 'polypeptide(L)'
;MKLLFIQTCAPHGSINAQEGLDAVLMASAFAECGLLFTAEGVLQLIKDQATAELGIRDFSKTFGALRDYGVKEIYCRSHSMRRYGLDQDDLLLDTAI
;
A
#
# COMPACT_ATOMS: atom_id res chain seq x y z
N MET A 1 8.80 19.73 -4.58
CA MET A 1 9.60 18.54 -4.20
C MET A 1 8.73 17.33 -4.42
N LYS A 2 9.27 16.26 -5.02
CA LYS A 2 8.56 14.98 -5.22
C LYS A 2 9.18 13.91 -4.35
N LEU A 3 8.35 13.16 -3.63
CA LEU A 3 8.78 12.06 -2.77
C LEU A 3 8.24 10.74 -3.30
N LEU A 4 9.07 9.71 -3.28
CA LEU A 4 8.65 8.33 -3.58
C LEU A 4 8.78 7.51 -2.30
N PHE A 5 7.67 6.93 -1.86
CA PHE A 5 7.65 5.96 -0.78
C PHE A 5 7.68 4.56 -1.36
N ILE A 6 8.54 3.70 -0.82
CA ILE A 6 8.70 2.33 -1.30
C ILE A 6 8.31 1.36 -0.18
N GLN A 7 7.19 0.68 -0.37
CA GLN A 7 6.67 -0.34 0.55
C GLN A 7 7.21 -1.72 0.14
N THR A 8 7.91 -2.38 1.07
CA THR A 8 8.60 -3.67 0.81
C THR A 8 8.19 -4.83 1.72
N CYS A 9 7.57 -4.52 2.86
CA CYS A 9 7.20 -5.51 3.87
C CYS A 9 5.76 -6.01 3.69
N ALA A 10 5.49 -7.25 4.08
CA ALA A 10 4.11 -7.77 4.16
C ALA A 10 3.27 -6.97 5.18
N PRO A 11 1.94 -6.91 5.03
CA PRO A 11 1.08 -6.34 6.04
C PRO A 11 1.05 -7.22 7.29
N HIS A 12 0.69 -6.64 8.44
CA HIS A 12 0.37 -7.32 9.72
C HIS A 12 1.51 -8.07 10.43
N GLY A 13 2.62 -8.43 9.76
CA GLY A 13 3.76 -9.10 10.39
C GLY A 13 4.68 -8.17 11.22
N SER A 14 4.59 -6.86 10.98
CA SER A 14 5.27 -5.82 11.74
C SER A 14 4.50 -4.50 11.59
N ILE A 15 4.87 -3.48 12.37
CA ILE A 15 4.25 -2.15 12.30
C ILE A 15 4.66 -1.35 11.05
N ASN A 16 5.75 -1.75 10.37
CA ASN A 16 6.38 -1.00 9.28
C ASN A 16 5.43 -0.62 8.14
N ALA A 17 4.53 -1.54 7.75
CA ALA A 17 3.58 -1.29 6.67
C ALA A 17 2.59 -0.17 7.03
N GLN A 18 2.07 -0.19 8.27
CA GLN A 18 1.15 0.81 8.77
C GLN A 18 1.84 2.16 8.97
N GLU A 19 3.00 2.20 9.63
CA GLU A 19 3.76 3.44 9.82
C GLU A 19 4.20 4.06 8.48
N GLY A 20 4.52 3.22 7.49
CA GLY A 20 4.82 3.70 6.14
C GLY A 20 3.61 4.35 5.46
N LEU A 21 2.40 3.82 5.68
CA LEU A 21 1.16 4.46 5.20
C LEU A 21 0.91 5.79 5.92
N ASP A 22 1.05 5.82 7.24
CA ASP A 22 0.88 7.04 8.03
C ASP A 22 1.89 8.14 7.60
N ALA A 23 3.14 7.75 7.32
CA ALA A 23 4.16 8.66 6.80
C ALA A 23 3.80 9.25 5.43
N VAL A 24 3.25 8.45 4.51
CA VAL A 24 2.78 8.92 3.20
C VAL A 24 1.64 9.93 3.36
N LEU A 25 0.66 9.63 4.22
CA LEU A 25 -0.48 10.52 4.49
C LEU A 25 -0.04 11.85 5.10
N MET A 26 0.94 11.83 6.00
CA MET A 26 1.50 13.07 6.55
C MET A 26 2.31 13.84 5.51
N ALA A 27 3.13 13.17 4.72
CA ALA A 27 3.98 13.81 3.71
C ALA A 27 3.16 14.43 2.57
N SER A 28 2.03 13.82 2.19
CA SER A 28 1.19 14.32 1.11
C SER A 28 0.55 15.68 1.39
N ALA A 29 0.49 16.10 2.66
CA ALA A 29 0.07 17.45 3.03
C ALA A 29 1.09 18.54 2.64
N PHE A 30 2.36 18.17 2.38
CA PHE A 30 3.45 19.12 2.15
C PHE A 30 4.21 18.90 0.84
N ALA A 31 4.08 17.71 0.22
CA ALA A 31 4.80 17.35 -1.01
C ALA A 31 3.96 16.46 -1.92
N GLU A 32 4.26 16.52 -3.22
CA GLU A 32 3.74 15.56 -4.19
C GLU A 32 4.37 14.19 -3.91
N CYS A 33 3.53 13.18 -3.65
CA CYS A 33 3.97 11.86 -3.24
C CYS A 33 3.55 10.80 -4.27
N GLY A 34 4.48 9.92 -4.59
CA GLY A 34 4.23 8.65 -5.25
C GLY A 34 4.46 7.48 -4.30
N LEU A 35 3.83 6.34 -4.59
CA LEU A 35 3.91 5.13 -3.80
C LEU A 35 4.22 3.93 -4.68
N LEU A 36 5.26 3.18 -4.34
CA LEU A 36 5.65 1.95 -5.02
C LEU A 36 5.58 0.77 -4.06
N PHE A 37 4.80 -0.25 -4.43
CA PHE A 37 4.76 -1.54 -3.76
C PHE A 37 5.64 -2.55 -4.50
N THR A 38 6.57 -3.19 -3.79
CA THR A 38 7.48 -4.20 -4.34
C THR A 38 7.79 -5.26 -3.28
N ALA A 39 8.38 -6.39 -3.70
CA ALA A 39 8.62 -7.54 -2.83
C ALA A 39 7.32 -7.95 -2.14
N GLU A 40 7.30 -8.07 -0.81
CA GLU A 40 6.10 -8.45 -0.05
C GLU A 40 5.12 -7.28 0.13
N GLY A 41 5.54 -6.05 -0.21
CA GLY A 41 4.71 -4.86 -0.12
C GLY A 41 3.44 -4.93 -0.96
N VAL A 42 3.44 -5.68 -2.07
CA VAL A 42 2.23 -5.86 -2.90
C VAL A 42 1.08 -6.53 -2.15
N LEU A 43 1.39 -7.32 -1.11
CA LEU A 43 0.40 -7.98 -0.27
C LEU A 43 -0.41 -6.97 0.57
N GLN A 44 0.13 -5.76 0.80
CA GLN A 44 -0.57 -4.72 1.56
C GLN A 44 -1.85 -4.24 0.88
N LEU A 45 -1.95 -4.39 -0.44
CA LEU A 45 -3.09 -3.94 -1.24
C LEU A 45 -4.16 -5.00 -1.49
N ILE A 46 -4.01 -6.23 -1.01
CA ILE A 46 -5.01 -7.29 -1.22
C ILE A 46 -6.37 -6.86 -0.63
N LYS A 47 -7.47 -7.08 -1.37
CA LYS A 47 -8.85 -6.81 -0.91
C LYS A 47 -9.23 -7.72 0.26
N ASP A 48 -10.24 -7.30 1.02
CA ASP A 48 -10.93 -8.15 2.00
C ASP A 48 -10.02 -8.83 3.05
N GLN A 49 -8.96 -8.13 3.48
CA GLN A 49 -8.07 -8.62 4.55
C GLN A 49 -8.84 -8.81 5.87
N ALA A 50 -8.82 -10.04 6.39
CA ALA A 50 -9.49 -10.40 7.63
C ALA A 50 -8.49 -10.46 8.80
N THR A 51 -8.42 -9.40 9.61
CA THR A 51 -7.51 -9.31 10.76
C THR A 51 -8.19 -9.52 12.12
N ALA A 52 -9.51 -9.73 12.14
CA ALA A 52 -10.28 -9.80 13.38
C ALA A 52 -9.82 -10.94 14.30
N GLU A 53 -9.52 -12.11 13.74
CA GLU A 53 -9.02 -13.27 14.51
C GLU A 53 -7.60 -13.05 15.07
N LEU A 54 -6.84 -12.12 14.50
CA LEU A 54 -5.51 -11.73 14.98
C LEU A 54 -5.57 -10.68 16.09
N GLY A 55 -6.75 -10.11 16.39
CA GLY A 55 -6.90 -9.06 17.40
C GLY A 55 -6.24 -7.72 17.02
N ILE A 56 -5.93 -7.51 15.74
CA ILE A 56 -5.29 -6.29 15.23
C ILE A 56 -6.24 -5.52 14.30
N ARG A 57 -6.05 -4.20 14.23
CA ARG A 57 -6.80 -3.32 13.35
C ARG A 57 -6.39 -3.57 11.89
N ASP A 58 -7.39 -3.75 11.03
CA ASP A 58 -7.19 -3.72 9.58
C ASP A 58 -6.92 -2.27 9.13
N PHE A 59 -5.65 -1.97 8.82
CA PHE A 59 -5.23 -0.67 8.28
C PHE A 59 -5.30 -0.62 6.74
N SER A 60 -5.47 -1.76 6.05
CA SER A 60 -5.40 -1.82 4.59
C SER A 60 -6.44 -0.92 3.92
N LYS A 61 -7.62 -0.80 4.53
CA LYS A 61 -8.70 0.09 4.09
C LYS A 61 -8.29 1.56 4.00
N THR A 62 -7.31 1.99 4.78
CA THR A 62 -6.79 3.36 4.75
C THR A 62 -6.08 3.69 3.44
N PHE A 63 -5.55 2.70 2.71
CA PHE A 63 -4.99 2.92 1.36
C PHE A 63 -6.04 3.52 0.41
N GLY A 64 -7.33 3.17 0.58
CA GLY A 64 -8.43 3.75 -0.19
C GLY A 64 -8.49 5.27 -0.16
N ALA A 65 -8.07 5.88 0.97
CA ALA A 65 -8.10 7.33 1.15
C ALA A 65 -6.94 8.06 0.47
N LEU A 66 -5.86 7.38 0.06
CA LEU A 66 -4.66 8.04 -0.50
C LEU A 66 -4.97 8.98 -1.68
N ARG A 67 -5.94 8.61 -2.51
CA ARG A 67 -6.38 9.43 -3.66
C ARG A 67 -7.02 10.75 -3.21
N ASP A 68 -7.78 10.73 -2.12
CA ASP A 68 -8.39 11.92 -1.53
C ASP A 68 -7.33 12.87 -0.95
N TYR A 69 -6.20 12.31 -0.53
CA TYR A 69 -5.03 13.03 -0.01
C TYR A 69 -4.04 13.47 -1.12
N GLY A 70 -4.43 13.35 -2.39
CA GLY A 70 -3.64 13.80 -3.54
C GLY A 70 -2.55 12.82 -4.00
N VAL A 71 -2.45 11.64 -3.40
CA VAL A 71 -1.50 10.59 -3.79
C VAL A 71 -2.11 9.76 -4.92
N LYS A 72 -1.80 10.15 -6.16
CA LYS A 72 -2.37 9.54 -7.38
C LYS A 72 -1.42 8.59 -8.09
N GLU A 73 -0.11 8.80 -7.92
CA GLU A 73 0.93 7.99 -8.54
C GLU A 73 1.20 6.74 -7.68
N ILE A 74 0.43 5.69 -7.90
CA ILE A 74 0.52 4.43 -7.14
C ILE A 74 0.89 3.28 -8.08
N TYR A 75 1.97 2.58 -7.74
CA TYR A 75 2.60 1.58 -8.59
C TYR A 75 2.79 0.25 -7.87
N CYS A 76 2.65 -0.86 -8.60
CA CYS A 76 2.93 -2.22 -8.12
C CYS A 76 3.93 -2.91 -9.04
N ARG A 77 5.05 -3.40 -8.50
CA ARG A 77 6.06 -4.08 -9.32
C ARG A 77 5.50 -5.38 -9.91
N SER A 78 5.42 -5.44 -11.24
CA SER A 78 4.91 -6.61 -11.99
C SER A 78 5.50 -7.97 -11.59
N HIS A 79 6.82 -8.03 -11.35
CA HIS A 79 7.49 -9.26 -10.92
C HIS A 79 7.02 -9.72 -9.52
N SER A 80 6.78 -8.78 -8.61
CA SER A 80 6.30 -9.08 -7.25
C SER A 80 4.85 -9.55 -7.29
N MET A 81 3.99 -8.89 -8.07
CA MET A 81 2.61 -9.31 -8.31
C MET A 81 2.55 -10.77 -8.82
N ARG A 82 3.32 -11.07 -9.88
CA ARG A 82 3.40 -12.44 -10.43
C ARG A 82 3.92 -13.47 -9.43
N ARG A 83 4.87 -13.10 -8.56
CA ARG A 83 5.41 -14.00 -7.53
C ARG A 83 4.34 -14.47 -6.54
N TYR A 84 3.39 -13.60 -6.21
CA TYR A 84 2.28 -13.91 -5.30
C TYR A 84 0.99 -14.30 -6.03
N GLY A 85 1.02 -14.42 -7.35
CA GLY A 85 -0.15 -14.79 -8.16
C GLY A 85 -1.26 -13.73 -8.16
N LEU A 86 -0.90 -12.45 -7.99
CA LEU A 86 -1.85 -11.34 -7.92
C LEU A 86 -2.04 -10.68 -9.28
N ASP A 87 -3.26 -10.22 -9.54
CA ASP A 87 -3.61 -9.28 -10.61
C ASP A 87 -4.30 -8.01 -10.04
N GLN A 88 -4.79 -7.12 -10.90
CA GLN A 88 -5.45 -5.87 -10.46
C GLN A 88 -6.79 -6.12 -9.77
N ASP A 89 -7.50 -7.21 -10.12
CA ASP A 89 -8.79 -7.54 -9.54
C ASP A 89 -8.65 -8.03 -8.09
N ASP A 90 -7.44 -8.45 -7.68
CA ASP A 90 -7.12 -8.77 -6.28
C ASP A 90 -6.85 -7.52 -5.41
N LEU A 91 -6.60 -6.35 -6.02
CA LEU A 91 -6.09 -5.17 -5.30
C LEU A 91 -7.17 -4.14 -4.94
N LEU A 92 -7.14 -3.64 -3.71
CA LEU A 92 -8.02 -2.58 -3.19
C LEU A 92 -7.95 -1.29 -4.05
N LEU A 93 -6.81 -1.05 -4.68
CA LEU A 93 -6.55 0.12 -5.51
C LEU A 93 -6.14 -0.31 -6.90
N ASP A 94 -6.64 0.40 -7.90
CA ASP A 94 -6.08 0.32 -9.25
C ASP A 94 -4.71 1.01 -9.27
N THR A 95 -3.70 0.28 -9.74
CA THR A 95 -2.27 0.66 -9.71
C THR A 95 -1.63 0.53 -11.09
N ALA A 96 -0.62 1.34 -11.38
CA ALA A 96 0.20 1.10 -12.57
C ALA A 96 1.22 -0.03 -12.31
N ILE A 97 1.44 -0.92 -13.27
CA ILE A 97 2.28 -2.14 -13.15
C ILE A 97 3.65 -1.99 -13.82
#